data_AF-A0A4Q5Q173-F1
#
_entry.id   AF-A0A4Q5Q173-F1
#
_cell.length_a   1.000
_cell.length_b   1.000
_cell.length_c   1.000
_cell.angle_alpha   90.00
_cell.angle_beta   90.00
_cell.angle_gamma   90.00
#
_symmetry.space_group_name_H-M   'P 1'
#
loop_
_entity.id
_entity.type
_entity.pdbx_description
1 polymer ?
#
loop_
_entity_poly.entity_id
_entity_poly.type
_entity_poly.pdbx_seq_one_letter_code
_entity_poly.pdbx_strand_id
1 'polypeptide(L)' 'MHKEFALYLYLKFNTSGWLKRKLLPVNAISRALGIKEKQINNCLNKLIRRNWIGFIEESDDLIIRGFEVVKY' A
#
# COMPACT_ATOMS: atom_id res chain seq x y z
N MET A 1 -3.65 -8.61 10.23
CA MET A 1 -4.75 -8.25 9.32
C MET A 1 -5.14 -6.78 9.48
N HIS A 2 -5.25 -6.25 10.71
CA HIS A 2 -5.58 -4.83 10.94
C HIS A 2 -4.56 -3.84 10.36
N LYS A 3 -3.25 -4.11 10.49
CA LYS A 3 -2.20 -3.19 10.03
C LYS A 3 -2.09 -3.13 8.51
N GLU A 4 -2.25 -4.27 7.83
CA GLU A 4 -2.22 -4.34 6.38
C GLU A 4 -3.39 -3.55 5.77
N PHE A 5 -4.61 -3.73 6.33
CA PHE A 5 -5.78 -2.99 5.86
C PHE A 5 -5.68 -1.49 6.16
N ALA A 6 -5.20 -1.11 7.35
CA ALA A 6 -4.96 0.29 7.68
C ALA A 6 -3.95 0.95 6.73
N LEU A 7 -2.87 0.24 6.39
CA LEU A 7 -1.91 0.72 5.40
C LEU A 7 -2.54 0.88 4.01
N TYR A 8 -3.33 -0.10 3.58
CA TYR A 8 -4.05 -0.02 2.31
C TYR A 8 -4.98 1.20 2.25
N LEU A 9 -5.80 1.42 3.28
CA LEU A 9 -6.70 2.58 3.35
C LEU A 9 -5.92 3.90 3.38
N TYR A 10 -4.85 3.98 4.16
CA TYR A 10 -3.99 5.15 4.20
C TYR A 10 -3.48 5.49 2.80
N LEU A 11 -2.91 4.50 2.10
CA LEU A 11 -2.39 4.69 0.75
C LEU A 11 -3.53 5.06 -0.22
N LYS A 12 -4.71 4.44 -0.09
CA LYS A 12 -5.85 4.72 -0.95
C LYS A 12 -6.38 6.15 -0.81
N PHE A 13 -6.42 6.68 0.40
CA PHE A 13 -6.93 8.04 0.66
C PHE A 13 -5.89 9.14 0.46
N ASN A 14 -4.60 8.83 0.63
CA ASN A 14 -3.54 9.84 0.62
C ASN A 14 -2.67 9.84 -0.64
N THR A 15 -3.06 9.09 -1.67
CA THR A 15 -2.32 9.02 -2.93
C THR A 15 -3.29 8.96 -4.11
N SER A 16 -2.80 9.26 -5.31
CA SER A 16 -3.58 9.21 -6.55
C SER A 16 -3.89 7.79 -7.03
N GLY A 17 -3.52 6.76 -6.27
CA GLY A 17 -3.63 5.35 -6.68
C GLY A 17 -2.39 4.81 -7.40
N TRP A 18 -1.40 5.67 -7.71
CA TRP A 18 -0.10 5.27 -8.26
C TRP A 18 1.00 6.08 -7.55
N LEU A 19 2.01 5.38 -7.01
CA LEU A 19 3.20 6.01 -6.45
C LEU A 19 4.46 5.17 -6.69
N LYS A 20 5.62 5.82 -6.81
CA LYS A 20 6.91 5.12 -6.79
C LYS A 20 7.19 4.59 -5.39
N ARG A 21 7.60 3.33 -5.26
CA ARG A 21 7.85 2.70 -3.96
C ARG A 21 8.88 3.48 -3.14
N LYS A 22 9.95 3.96 -3.76
CA LYS A 22 10.95 4.81 -3.09
C LYS A 22 10.41 6.14 -2.54
N LEU A 23 9.26 6.61 -3.04
CA LEU A 23 8.59 7.83 -2.60
C LEU A 23 7.52 7.58 -1.53
N LEU A 24 7.40 6.34 -1.02
CA LEU A 24 6.52 6.05 0.11
C LEU A 24 6.87 6.95 1.30
N PRO A 25 5.90 7.69 1.87
CA PRO A 25 6.14 8.54 3.02
C PRO A 25 6.17 7.68 4.30
N VAL A 26 7.20 6.83 4.42
CA VAL A 26 7.35 5.81 5.49
C VAL A 26 7.21 6.42 6.88
N ASN A 27 7.82 7.59 7.12
CA ASN A 27 7.74 8.29 8.40
C ASN A 27 6.32 8.78 8.72
N ALA A 28 5.60 9.29 7.71
CA ALA A 28 4.23 9.77 7.89
C ALA A 28 3.27 8.60 8.15
N ILE A 29 3.44 7.49 7.41
CA ILE A 29 2.68 6.25 7.60
C ILE A 29 2.92 5.69 9.01
N SER A 30 4.19 5.64 9.43
CA SER A 30 4.59 5.15 10.75
C SER A 30 3.92 5.96 11.87
N ARG A 31 3.94 7.29 11.76
CA ARG A 31 3.30 8.20 12.71
C ARG A 31 1.78 8.08 12.71
N ALA A 32 1.15 8.03 11.54
CA ALA A 32 -0.31 8.00 11.41
C ALA A 32 -0.92 6.67 11.86
N LEU A 33 -0.24 5.55 11.61
CA LEU A 33 -0.79 4.21 11.82
C LEU A 33 -0.17 3.47 13.02
N GLY A 34 0.87 4.04 13.65
CA GLY A 34 1.61 3.36 14.72
C GLY A 34 2.32 2.09 14.25
N ILE A 35 2.68 2.02 12.96
CA ILE A 35 3.34 0.87 12.34
C ILE A 35 4.83 1.15 12.24
N LYS A 36 5.68 0.30 12.83
CA LYS A 36 7.13 0.43 12.70
C LYS A 36 7.54 0.33 11.23
N GLU A 37 8.55 1.09 10.81
CA GLU A 37 9.01 1.13 9.42
C GLU A 37 9.33 -0.26 8.85
N LYS A 38 10.03 -1.10 9.62
CA LYS A 38 10.33 -2.50 9.26
C LYS A 38 9.06 -3.32 8.98
N GLN A 39 7.94 -2.99 9.62
CA GLN A 39 6.66 -3.67 9.44
C GLN A 39 5.90 -3.15 8.21
N ILE A 40 6.16 -1.93 7.75
CA ILE A 40 5.49 -1.35 6.56
C ILE A 40 5.82 -2.17 5.32
N ASN A 41 7.09 -2.53 5.11
CA ASN A 41 7.49 -3.39 4.00
C ASN A 41 6.81 -4.77 4.03
N ASN A 42 6.71 -5.37 5.22
CA ASN A 42 6.00 -6.64 5.38
C ASN A 42 4.50 -6.51 5.07
N CYS A 43 3.89 -5.38 5.43
CA CYS A 43 2.49 -5.10 5.10
C CYS A 43 2.31 -4.90 3.58
N LEU A 44 3.18 -4.13 2.92
CA LEU A 44 3.18 -3.95 1.47
C LEU A 44 3.29 -5.28 0.74
N ASN A 45 4.25 -6.14 1.11
CA ASN A 45 4.41 -7.45 0.50
C ASN A 45 3.16 -8.32 0.64
N LYS A 46 2.47 -8.27 1.78
CA LYS A 46 1.20 -8.97 1.97
C LYS A 46 0.07 -8.39 1.11
N LEU A 47 0.00 -7.07 0.96
CA LEU A 47 -0.98 -6.40 0.11
C LEU A 47 -0.77 -6.72 -1.37
N ILE A 48 0.49 -6.80 -1.81
CA ILE A 48 0.87 -7.23 -3.16
C ILE A 48 0.45 -8.68 -3.39
N ARG A 49 0.79 -9.59 -2.48
CA ARG A 49 0.38 -11.01 -2.56
C ARG A 49 -1.13 -11.21 -2.59
N ARG A 50 -1.89 -10.30 -1.98
CA ARG A 50 -3.37 -10.31 -1.97
C ARG A 50 -3.97 -9.60 -3.18
N ASN A 51 -3.15 -9.07 -4.08
CA ASN A 51 -3.56 -8.30 -5.24
C ASN A 51 -4.35 -7.01 -4.88
N TRP A 52 -4.14 -6.45 -3.69
CA TRP A 52 -4.73 -5.17 -3.29
C TRP A 52 -3.87 -3.98 -3.75
N ILE A 53 -2.57 -4.23 -3.94
CA ILE A 53 -1.61 -3.30 -4.54
C ILE A 53 -0.88 -4.06 -5.65
N GLY A 54 -0.87 -3.51 -6.86
CA GLY A 54 0.02 -3.96 -7.93
C GLY A 54 1.43 -3.42 -7.71
N PHE A 55 2.43 -4.18 -8.15
CA PHE A 55 3.83 -3.76 -8.16
C PHE A 55 4.40 -4.02 -9.55
N ILE A 56 5.00 -2.99 -10.16
CA ILE A 56 5.73 -3.08 -11.43
C ILE A 56 7.21 -2.97 -11.09
N GLU A 57 7.96 -4.04 -11.29
CA GLU A 57 9.35 -4.15 -10.85
C GLU A 57 10.28 -3.25 -11.70
N GLU A 58 10.03 -3.16 -13.01
CA GLU A 58 10.84 -2.41 -13.96
C GLU A 58 10.87 -0.91 -13.66
N SER A 59 9.77 -0.37 -13.14
CA SER A 59 9.60 1.07 -12.86
C SER A 59 9.58 1.40 -11.37
N ASP A 60 9.65 0.39 -10.50
CA ASP A 60 9.50 0.49 -9.03
C ASP A 60 8.19 1.18 -8.63
N ASP A 61 7.11 0.87 -9.35
CA ASP A 61 5.80 1.49 -9.16
C ASP A 61 4.86 0.63 -8.33
N LEU A 62 4.11 1.28 -7.43
CA LEU A 62 3.00 0.70 -6.68
C LEU A 62 1.68 1.27 -7.19
N ILE A 63 0.77 0.37 -7.56
CA ILE A 63 -0.57 0.70 -8.05
C ILE A 63 -1.59 0.24 -7.02
N ILE A 64 -2.26 1.16 -6.35
CA ILE A 64 -3.25 0.85 -5.31
C ILE A 64 -4.59 0.57 -5.98
N ARG A 65 -4.95 -0.72 -6.05
CA ARG A 65 -6.14 -1.15 -6.77
C ARG A 65 -7.41 -0.63 -6.12
N GLY A 66 -8.45 -0.42 -6.93
CA GLY A 66 -9.79 -0.12 -6.42
C GLY A 66 -10.44 -1.33 -5.77
N PHE A 67 -11.48 -1.09 -4.98
CA PHE A 67 -12.50 -2.09 -4.76
C PHE A 67 -13.30 -2.19 -6.08
N GLU A 68 -12.73 -2.83 -7.10
CA GLU A 68 -13.51 -3.10 -8.30
C GLU A 68 -14.67 -4.00 -7.91
N VAL A 69 -15.89 -3.53 -8.16
CA VAL A 69 -17.08 -4.37 -8.05
C VAL A 69 -16.92 -5.47 -9.08
N VAL A 70 -16.74 -6.71 -8.63
CA VAL A 70 -16.97 -7.88 -9.50
C VAL A 70 -18.45 -7.84 -9.85
N LYS A 71 -18.77 -7.27 -11.03
CA LYS A 71 -20.11 -7.38 -11.59
C LYS A 71 -20.25 -8.82 -12.07
N TYR A 72 -21.05 -9.60 -11.34
CA TYR A 72 -21.59 -10.88 -11.81
C TYR A 72 -22.69 -10.64 -12.84
#